data_AF-I0YKL8-F1
#
_entry.id   AF-I0YKL8-F1
#
_cell.length_a   1.000
_cell.length_b   1.000
_cell.length_c   1.000
_cell.angle_alpha   90.00
_cell.angle_beta   90.00
_cell.angle_gamma   90.00
#
_symmetry.space_group_name_H-M   'P 1'
#
loop_
_entity.id
_entity.type
_entity.pdbx_description
1 polymer ?
#
loop_
_entity_poly.entity_id
_entity_poly.type
_entity_poly.pdbx_seq_one_letter_code
_entity_poly.pdbx_strand_id
1 'polypeptide(L)'
;MTSAAATDAEEAAAQARAVYGERFVDKARRVQAQSPHGRRPGWAVRPVIVKSGDDCRQELLAAQLIRALADIFQESSLPLYLRPYEVLVTSNRTALIELVPDSLSVHTIKAKSAPGASLSDHFFAKFGRGTAACLAAQRAFAESMAGYSIACYLLQIKDRHNGNILLDDAGHLIHIDFGFMLSNSPGSVNFEAAPFKLTRELLEVMDSSSEGHPSEMFDYYKVLCIQGFLASRKHADRIILLVEMMAASGCPCFKAGARAVHNLRKRFHLNLTETQCVEVVLAMIADSLDAWRTRQYDYYQRVLNGIL
;
A
#
# COMPACT_ATOMS: atom_id res chain seq x y z
N MET A 1 -4.55 31.24 22.73
CA MET A 1 -5.45 30.29 22.04
C MET A 1 -6.56 29.93 23.02
N THR A 2 -7.82 30.17 22.65
CA THR A 2 -8.99 30.12 23.53
C THR A 2 -9.39 28.69 23.89
N SER A 3 -9.97 28.49 25.08
CA SER A 3 -10.47 27.20 25.59
C SER A 3 -11.36 26.42 24.60
N ALA A 4 -12.08 27.12 23.71
CA ALA A 4 -12.97 26.52 22.72
C ALA A 4 -12.23 25.80 21.58
N ALA A 5 -11.10 26.35 21.11
CA ALA A 5 -10.33 25.74 20.02
C ALA A 5 -9.61 24.45 20.46
N ALA A 6 -9.30 24.34 21.75
CA ALA A 6 -8.72 23.12 22.32
C ALA A 6 -9.76 21.99 22.42
N THR A 7 -10.99 22.32 22.81
CA THR A 7 -12.09 21.35 22.85
C THR A 7 -12.48 20.87 21.46
N ASP A 8 -12.52 21.75 20.45
CA ASP A 8 -12.86 21.38 19.08
C ASP A 8 -11.81 20.42 18.47
N ALA A 9 -10.52 20.65 18.76
CA ALA A 9 -9.43 19.78 18.30
C ALA A 9 -9.45 18.39 18.97
N GLU A 10 -9.79 18.35 20.27
CA GLU A 10 -9.91 17.08 21.01
C GLU A 10 -11.11 16.26 20.52
N GLU A 11 -12.24 16.91 20.22
CA GLU A 11 -13.40 16.27 19.64
C GLU A 11 -13.11 15.72 18.23
N ALA A 12 -12.46 16.50 17.37
CA ALA A 12 -12.04 16.04 16.04
C ALA A 12 -11.09 14.84 16.11
N ALA A 13 -10.16 14.84 17.06
CA ALA A 13 -9.26 13.72 17.29
C ALA A 13 -9.99 12.46 17.77
N ALA A 14 -10.97 12.61 18.67
CA ALA A 14 -11.81 11.51 19.14
C ALA A 14 -12.65 10.91 17.99
N GLN A 15 -13.25 11.75 17.16
CA GLN A 15 -14.01 11.34 15.97
C GLN A 15 -13.13 10.59 14.97
N ALA A 16 -11.93 11.12 14.66
CA ALA A 16 -11.00 10.48 13.73
C ALA A 16 -10.52 9.11 14.23
N ARG A 17 -10.29 8.95 15.53
CA ARG A 17 -9.95 7.64 16.14
C ARG A 17 -11.12 6.67 16.12
N ALA A 18 -12.35 7.17 16.36
CA ALA A 18 -13.55 6.35 16.37
C ALA A 18 -13.85 5.67 15.02
N VAL A 19 -13.37 6.22 13.89
CA VAL A 19 -13.51 5.65 12.55
C VAL A 19 -13.02 4.19 12.47
N TYR A 20 -11.94 3.86 13.18
CA TYR A 20 -11.30 2.53 13.20
C TYR A 20 -12.06 1.51 14.06
N GLY A 21 -12.91 1.99 14.98
CA GLY A 21 -13.69 1.13 15.87
C GLY A 21 -12.85 0.41 16.93
N GLU A 22 -13.32 -0.77 17.34
CA GLU A 22 -12.64 -1.61 18.34
C GLU A 22 -11.36 -2.23 17.78
N ARG A 23 -10.23 -2.00 18.46
CA ARG A 23 -8.95 -2.62 18.10
C ARG A 23 -8.98 -4.14 18.22
N PHE A 24 -8.19 -4.81 17.41
CA PHE A 24 -8.15 -6.27 17.36
C PHE A 24 -7.73 -6.89 18.69
N VAL A 25 -6.80 -6.28 19.43
CA VAL A 25 -6.39 -6.77 20.76
C VAL A 25 -7.55 -6.78 21.76
N ASP A 26 -8.41 -5.75 21.71
CA ASP A 26 -9.54 -5.61 22.62
C ASP A 26 -10.69 -6.55 22.21
N LYS A 27 -10.90 -6.69 20.89
CA LYS A 27 -11.78 -7.72 20.33
C LYS A 27 -11.35 -9.13 20.72
N ALA A 28 -10.06 -9.45 20.64
CA ALA A 28 -9.52 -10.76 21.00
C ALA A 28 -9.74 -11.07 22.49
N ARG A 29 -9.51 -10.09 23.39
CA ARG A 29 -9.81 -10.22 24.82
C ARG A 29 -11.30 -10.46 25.08
N ARG A 30 -12.17 -9.70 24.41
CA ARG A 30 -13.62 -9.87 24.52
C ARG A 30 -14.09 -11.25 24.06
N VAL A 31 -13.58 -11.72 22.92
CA VAL A 31 -13.87 -13.08 22.41
C VAL A 31 -13.31 -14.16 23.34
N GLN A 32 -12.13 -13.95 23.94
CA GLN A 32 -11.54 -14.86 24.90
C GLN A 32 -12.42 -15.03 26.14
N ALA A 33 -12.90 -13.91 26.69
CA ALA A 33 -13.75 -13.90 27.88
C ALA A 33 -15.08 -14.63 27.65
N GLN A 34 -15.60 -14.60 26.42
CA GLN A 34 -16.85 -15.26 26.03
C GLN A 34 -16.64 -16.72 25.58
N SER A 35 -15.41 -17.15 25.30
CA SER A 35 -15.12 -18.48 24.78
C SER A 35 -15.13 -19.53 25.90
N PRO A 36 -15.84 -20.66 25.74
CA PRO A 36 -15.71 -21.83 26.63
C PRO A 36 -14.28 -22.37 26.73
N HIS A 37 -13.42 -22.03 25.76
CA HIS A 37 -12.03 -22.48 25.68
C HIS A 37 -11.01 -21.37 25.99
N GLY A 38 -11.46 -20.15 26.36
CA GLY A 38 -10.58 -18.99 26.52
C GLY A 38 -9.49 -19.14 27.59
N ARG A 39 -9.69 -20.04 28.56
CA ARG A 39 -8.72 -20.33 29.63
C ARG A 39 -7.67 -21.40 29.23
N ARG A 40 -7.78 -22.02 28.06
CA ARG A 40 -6.83 -23.06 27.63
C ARG A 40 -5.45 -22.44 27.32
N PRO A 41 -4.35 -23.06 27.77
CA PRO A 41 -3.01 -22.64 27.35
C PRO A 41 -2.89 -22.62 25.83
N GLY A 42 -2.32 -21.55 25.28
CA GLY A 42 -2.14 -21.39 23.84
C GLY A 42 -3.41 -20.99 23.08
N TRP A 43 -4.52 -20.67 23.75
CA TRP A 43 -5.71 -20.13 23.08
C TRP A 43 -5.36 -18.82 22.35
N ALA A 44 -5.80 -18.71 21.09
CA ALA A 44 -5.61 -17.53 20.27
C ALA A 44 -6.75 -17.38 19.28
N VAL A 45 -7.05 -16.14 18.89
CA VAL A 45 -7.96 -15.81 17.80
C VAL A 45 -7.14 -15.31 16.62
N ARG A 46 -7.48 -15.79 15.42
CA ARG A 46 -6.86 -15.38 14.16
C ARG A 46 -7.96 -14.94 13.19
N PRO A 47 -7.89 -13.70 12.67
CA PRO A 47 -8.83 -13.25 11.65
C PRO A 47 -8.36 -13.72 10.28
N VAL A 48 -9.28 -14.25 9.49
CA VAL A 48 -9.01 -14.78 8.14
C VAL A 48 -10.14 -14.35 7.23
N ILE A 49 -9.80 -13.91 6.02
CA ILE A 49 -10.73 -13.67 4.92
C ILE A 49 -10.84 -14.97 4.12
N VAL A 50 -12.07 -15.45 3.94
CA VAL A 50 -12.35 -16.62 3.08
C VAL A 50 -12.77 -16.09 1.72
N LYS A 51 -11.96 -16.36 0.69
CA LYS A 51 -12.26 -15.99 -0.70
C LYS A 51 -12.67 -17.24 -1.47
N SER A 52 -13.84 -17.19 -2.10
CA SER A 52 -14.42 -18.29 -2.87
C SER A 52 -14.93 -17.77 -4.21
N GLY A 53 -14.62 -18.49 -5.28
CA GLY A 53 -14.97 -18.13 -6.66
C GLY A 53 -13.79 -17.62 -7.49
N ASP A 54 -12.69 -17.21 -6.84
CA ASP A 54 -11.55 -16.56 -7.48
C ASP A 54 -10.27 -17.40 -7.42
N ASP A 55 -9.47 -17.32 -8.48
CA ASP A 55 -8.13 -17.91 -8.53
C ASP A 55 -7.12 -17.01 -7.81
N CYS A 56 -6.73 -17.41 -6.60
CA CYS A 56 -5.82 -16.64 -5.75
C CYS A 56 -4.33 -17.04 -5.93
N ARG A 57 -3.98 -17.84 -6.95
CA ARG A 57 -2.56 -18.19 -7.21
C ARG A 57 -1.73 -16.96 -7.57
N GLN A 58 -2.33 -16.01 -8.28
CA GLN A 58 -1.68 -14.73 -8.58
C GLN A 58 -1.50 -13.88 -7.32
N GLU A 59 -2.49 -13.88 -6.43
CA GLU A 59 -2.42 -13.19 -5.14
C GLU A 59 -1.29 -13.75 -4.26
N LEU A 60 -1.15 -15.08 -4.23
CA LEU A 60 -0.05 -15.76 -3.54
C LEU A 60 1.32 -15.36 -4.11
N LEU A 61 1.47 -15.36 -5.44
CA LEU A 61 2.71 -14.91 -6.07
C LEU A 61 3.03 -13.44 -5.70
N ALA A 62 2.03 -12.56 -5.72
CA ALA A 62 2.21 -11.18 -5.33
C ALA A 62 2.67 -11.06 -3.87
N ALA A 63 2.02 -11.76 -2.93
CA ALA A 63 2.41 -11.79 -1.53
C ALA A 63 3.87 -12.25 -1.33
N GLN A 64 4.31 -13.27 -2.06
CA GLN A 64 5.70 -13.74 -2.04
C GLN A 64 6.70 -12.70 -2.59
N LEU A 65 6.34 -11.98 -3.65
CA LEU A 65 7.19 -10.94 -4.22
C LEU A 65 7.27 -9.71 -3.31
N ILE A 66 6.16 -9.32 -2.66
CA ILE A 66 6.14 -8.27 -1.64
C ILE A 66 7.00 -8.67 -0.44
N ARG A 67 6.92 -9.93 0.01
CA ARG A 67 7.81 -10.46 1.07
C ARG A 67 9.28 -10.38 0.65
N ALA A 68 9.61 -10.81 -0.56
CA ALA A 68 10.99 -10.77 -1.04
C ALA A 68 11.54 -9.33 -1.13
N LEU A 69 10.73 -8.36 -1.55
CA LEU A 69 11.12 -6.94 -1.52
C LEU A 69 11.28 -6.42 -0.08
N ALA A 70 10.39 -6.78 0.84
CA ALA A 70 10.50 -6.43 2.25
C ALA A 70 11.82 -6.96 2.86
N ASP A 71 12.17 -8.21 2.57
CA ASP A 71 13.42 -8.82 3.02
C ASP A 71 14.64 -8.08 2.45
N ILE A 72 14.62 -7.73 1.14
CA ILE A 72 15.70 -6.96 0.50
C ILE A 72 15.91 -5.60 1.19
N PHE A 73 14.81 -4.90 1.52
CA PHE A 73 14.89 -3.61 2.21
C PHE A 73 15.46 -3.75 3.61
N GLN A 74 15.05 -4.77 4.35
CA GLN A 74 15.60 -5.08 5.67
C GLN A 74 17.09 -5.46 5.60
N GLU A 75 17.48 -6.34 4.67
CA GLU A 75 18.88 -6.74 4.44
C GLU A 75 19.76 -5.53 4.06
N SER A 76 19.19 -4.55 3.35
CA SER A 76 19.85 -3.30 2.96
C SER A 76 19.81 -2.22 4.06
N SER A 77 19.28 -2.51 5.24
CA SER A 77 19.09 -1.55 6.34
C SER A 77 18.31 -0.29 5.95
N LEU A 78 17.36 -0.43 5.02
CA LEU A 78 16.49 0.65 4.60
C LEU A 78 15.23 0.65 5.48
N PRO A 79 14.77 1.83 5.95
CA PRO A 79 13.56 1.93 6.75
C PRO A 79 12.30 1.87 5.87
N LEU A 80 12.33 1.15 4.75
CA LEU A 80 11.17 0.99 3.87
C LEU A 80 10.21 -0.03 4.45
N TYR A 81 8.92 0.28 4.42
CA TYR A 81 7.91 -0.60 4.98
C TYR A 81 7.07 -1.25 3.88
N LEU A 82 6.96 -2.57 3.94
CA LEU A 82 6.00 -3.36 3.16
C LEU A 82 5.38 -4.37 4.13
N ARG A 83 4.05 -4.49 4.12
CA ARG A 83 3.34 -5.49 4.93
C ARG A 83 2.88 -6.65 4.05
N PRO A 84 3.72 -7.68 3.83
CA PRO A 84 3.27 -8.92 3.21
C PRO A 84 2.25 -9.59 4.13
N TYR A 85 1.16 -10.09 3.55
CA TYR A 85 0.15 -10.88 4.26
C TYR A 85 0.13 -12.31 3.70
N GLU A 86 -0.25 -13.26 4.54
CA GLU A 86 -0.28 -14.67 4.13
C GLU A 86 -1.50 -14.99 3.26
N VAL A 87 -1.25 -15.76 2.20
CA VAL A 87 -2.27 -16.26 1.28
C VAL A 87 -2.12 -17.77 1.21
N LEU A 88 -3.14 -18.50 1.64
CA LEU A 88 -3.20 -19.96 1.55
C LEU A 88 -4.20 -20.35 0.47
N VAL A 89 -3.68 -20.71 -0.70
CA VAL A 89 -4.49 -21.25 -1.80
C VAL A 89 -4.91 -22.68 -1.45
N THR A 90 -6.23 -22.89 -1.28
CA THR A 90 -6.79 -24.20 -0.92
C THR A 90 -7.33 -24.97 -2.11
N SER A 91 -7.64 -24.28 -3.22
CA SER A 91 -7.99 -24.88 -4.52
C SER A 91 -7.74 -23.88 -5.65
N ASN A 92 -8.11 -24.23 -6.88
CA ASN A 92 -8.07 -23.29 -8.02
C ASN A 92 -9.12 -22.16 -7.96
N ARG A 93 -10.03 -22.17 -6.97
CA ARG A 93 -11.11 -21.18 -6.81
C ARG A 93 -11.33 -20.74 -5.37
N THR A 94 -10.51 -21.21 -4.43
CA THR A 94 -10.69 -20.90 -3.01
C THR A 94 -9.35 -20.64 -2.34
N ALA A 95 -9.33 -19.66 -1.44
CA ALA A 95 -8.17 -19.35 -0.63
C ALA A 95 -8.57 -18.74 0.72
N LEU A 96 -7.65 -18.85 1.67
CA LEU A 96 -7.68 -18.14 2.94
C LEU A 96 -6.64 -17.02 2.87
N ILE A 97 -7.03 -15.81 3.23
CA ILE A 97 -6.15 -14.63 3.22
C ILE A 97 -6.08 -14.08 4.64
N GLU A 98 -4.87 -13.80 5.13
CA GLU A 98 -4.66 -13.12 6.40
C GLU A 98 -5.32 -11.74 6.36
N LEU A 99 -6.17 -11.45 7.34
CA LEU A 99 -6.73 -10.12 7.51
C LEU A 99 -5.69 -9.22 8.18
N VAL A 100 -5.47 -8.02 7.63
CA VAL A 100 -4.63 -6.99 8.26
C VAL A 100 -5.46 -6.29 9.35
N PRO A 101 -5.22 -6.57 10.65
CA PRO A 101 -6.00 -5.97 11.72
C PRO A 101 -5.70 -4.47 11.83
N ASP A 102 -6.60 -3.74 12.51
CA ASP A 102 -6.40 -2.33 12.88
C ASP A 102 -6.05 -1.42 11.69
N SER A 103 -6.60 -1.76 10.52
CA SER A 103 -6.43 -1.03 9.28
C SER A 103 -7.76 -0.89 8.55
N LEU A 104 -7.93 0.23 7.84
CA LEU A 104 -9.11 0.52 7.03
C LEU A 104 -8.67 1.03 5.67
N SER A 105 -9.47 0.74 4.64
CA SER A 105 -9.24 1.32 3.32
C SER A 105 -9.36 2.85 3.39
N VAL A 106 -8.57 3.56 2.60
CA VAL A 106 -8.66 5.03 2.45
C VAL A 106 -10.09 5.41 2.08
N HIS A 107 -10.76 4.62 1.24
CA HIS A 107 -12.18 4.79 0.92
C HIS A 107 -13.07 4.74 2.17
N THR A 108 -12.92 3.71 3.01
CA THR A 108 -13.71 3.56 4.24
C THR A 108 -13.44 4.70 5.23
N ILE A 109 -12.20 5.16 5.32
CA ILE A 109 -11.82 6.30 6.16
C ILE A 109 -12.53 7.56 5.69
N LYS A 110 -12.48 7.87 4.39
CA LYS A 110 -13.15 9.03 3.80
C LYS A 110 -14.67 8.95 3.95
N ALA A 111 -15.26 7.77 3.74
CA ALA A 111 -16.70 7.55 3.85
C ALA A 111 -17.23 7.72 5.29
N LYS A 112 -16.42 7.40 6.30
CA LYS A 112 -16.77 7.56 7.73
C LYS A 112 -16.34 8.89 8.33
N SER A 113 -15.50 9.65 7.65
CA SER A 113 -15.07 10.98 8.08
C SER A 113 -16.14 12.02 7.77
N ALA A 114 -15.98 13.24 8.28
CA ALA A 114 -16.90 14.34 7.99
C ALA A 114 -17.05 14.55 6.47
N PRO A 115 -18.25 14.88 5.96
CA PRO A 115 -18.46 15.10 4.53
C PRO A 115 -17.48 16.13 3.95
N GLY A 116 -16.74 15.72 2.92
CA GLY A 116 -15.74 16.58 2.28
C GLY A 116 -14.37 16.60 2.95
N ALA A 117 -14.17 15.91 4.08
CA ALA A 117 -12.86 15.77 4.71
C ALA A 117 -11.89 15.02 3.79
N SER A 118 -10.70 15.58 3.63
CA SER A 118 -9.61 14.94 2.92
C SER A 118 -8.94 13.86 3.79
N LEU A 119 -8.10 13.04 3.16
CA LEU A 119 -7.27 12.08 3.91
C LEU A 119 -6.31 12.81 4.87
N SER A 120 -5.76 13.95 4.46
CA SER A 120 -4.85 14.74 5.28
C SER A 120 -5.56 15.32 6.50
N ASP A 121 -6.78 15.84 6.36
CA ASP A 121 -7.60 16.30 7.49
C ASP A 121 -7.81 15.20 8.53
N HIS A 122 -8.22 14.01 8.08
CA HIS A 122 -8.39 12.86 8.95
C HIS A 122 -7.09 12.47 9.65
N PHE A 123 -5.98 12.41 8.90
CA PHE A 123 -4.67 12.02 9.41
C PHE A 123 -4.19 12.97 10.51
N PHE A 124 -4.25 14.28 10.26
CA PHE A 124 -3.83 15.29 11.21
C PHE A 124 -4.75 15.42 12.43
N ALA A 125 -6.05 15.18 12.27
CA ALA A 125 -6.97 15.08 13.40
C ALA A 125 -6.64 13.87 14.29
N LYS A 126 -6.38 12.69 13.70
CA LYS A 126 -6.09 11.46 14.44
C LYS A 126 -4.80 11.56 15.26
N PHE A 127 -3.71 11.99 14.63
CA PHE A 127 -2.38 12.00 15.23
C PHE A 127 -2.00 13.32 15.90
N GLY A 128 -2.75 14.39 15.67
CA GLY A 128 -2.50 15.73 16.23
C GLY A 128 -1.36 16.44 15.50
N ARG A 129 -1.68 17.31 14.54
CA ARG A 129 -0.72 18.07 13.73
C ARG A 129 0.38 18.70 14.59
N GLY A 130 1.64 18.54 14.17
CA GLY A 130 2.81 19.11 14.83
C GLY A 130 3.28 18.37 16.10
N THR A 131 2.58 17.32 16.53
CA THR A 131 3.03 16.48 17.65
C THR A 131 4.08 15.46 17.21
N ALA A 132 4.84 14.92 18.17
CA ALA A 132 5.77 13.82 17.92
C ALA A 132 5.07 12.57 17.36
N ALA A 133 3.83 12.30 17.77
CA ALA A 133 3.03 11.20 17.25
C ALA A 133 2.69 11.40 15.77
N CYS A 134 2.31 12.62 15.38
CA CYS A 134 2.08 12.97 13.97
C CYS A 134 3.35 12.82 13.13
N LEU A 135 4.51 13.31 13.61
CA LEU A 135 5.77 13.16 12.89
C LEU A 135 6.16 11.69 12.71
N ALA A 136 5.96 10.86 13.74
CA ALA A 136 6.20 9.41 13.64
C ALA A 136 5.26 8.75 12.62
N ALA A 137 3.98 9.13 12.62
CA ALA A 137 3.00 8.62 11.66
C ALA A 137 3.30 9.09 10.22
N GLN A 138 3.72 10.34 10.02
CA GLN A 138 4.12 10.86 8.70
C GLN A 138 5.36 10.11 8.18
N ARG A 139 6.30 9.79 9.06
CA ARG A 139 7.46 8.95 8.71
C ARG A 139 7.02 7.55 8.28
N ALA A 140 6.18 6.88 9.07
CA ALA A 140 5.59 5.57 8.74
C ALA A 140 4.84 5.61 7.40
N PHE A 141 4.11 6.70 7.15
CA PHE A 141 3.42 6.94 5.88
C PHE A 141 4.41 7.06 4.71
N ALA A 142 5.44 7.90 4.83
CA ALA A 142 6.44 8.09 3.76
C ALA A 142 7.24 6.81 3.47
N GLU A 143 7.62 6.06 4.52
CA GLU A 143 8.37 4.81 4.44
C GLU A 143 7.59 3.70 3.75
N SER A 144 6.32 3.56 4.10
CA SER A 144 5.41 2.60 3.46
C SER A 144 5.05 3.02 2.04
N MET A 145 4.80 4.31 1.82
CA MET A 145 4.50 4.85 0.50
C MET A 145 5.68 4.62 -0.46
N ALA A 146 6.92 4.92 -0.04
CA ALA A 146 8.10 4.68 -0.87
C ALA A 146 8.27 3.19 -1.20
N GLY A 147 8.08 2.31 -0.22
CA GLY A 147 8.17 0.86 -0.41
C GLY A 147 7.17 0.35 -1.45
N TYR A 148 5.89 0.72 -1.30
CA TYR A 148 4.84 0.33 -2.24
C TYR A 148 4.94 1.03 -3.60
N SER A 149 5.49 2.24 -3.70
CA SER A 149 5.76 2.91 -4.99
C SER A 149 6.75 2.10 -5.83
N ILE A 150 7.86 1.68 -5.22
CA ILE A 150 8.86 0.84 -5.91
C ILE A 150 8.30 -0.54 -6.24
N ALA A 151 7.55 -1.16 -5.32
CA ALA A 151 6.90 -2.44 -5.59
C ALA A 151 5.88 -2.35 -6.75
N CYS A 152 5.03 -1.32 -6.76
CA CYS A 152 4.05 -1.10 -7.82
C CYS A 152 4.72 -0.92 -9.19
N TYR A 153 5.79 -0.13 -9.25
CA TYR A 153 6.53 0.06 -10.50
C TYR A 153 7.14 -1.25 -11.02
N LEU A 154 7.93 -1.93 -10.19
CA LEU A 154 8.67 -3.14 -10.57
C LEU A 154 7.71 -4.28 -10.94
N LEU A 155 6.66 -4.49 -10.14
CA LEU A 155 5.72 -5.59 -10.33
C LEU A 155 4.56 -5.24 -11.26
N GLN A 156 4.45 -3.98 -11.70
CA GLN A 156 3.32 -3.47 -12.48
C GLN A 156 1.98 -3.80 -11.81
N ILE A 157 1.89 -3.53 -10.51
CA ILE A 157 0.65 -3.70 -9.75
C ILE A 157 -0.34 -2.64 -10.24
N LYS A 158 -1.54 -3.12 -10.60
CA LYS A 158 -2.62 -2.34 -11.18
C LYS A 158 -3.83 -2.31 -10.26
N ASP A 159 -4.90 -1.65 -10.69
CA ASP A 159 -6.13 -1.48 -9.94
C ASP A 159 -5.86 -0.79 -8.59
N ARG A 160 -5.08 0.31 -8.62
CA ARG A 160 -4.66 1.05 -7.41
C ARG A 160 -5.60 2.21 -7.11
N HIS A 161 -6.71 1.90 -6.45
CA HIS A 161 -7.68 2.86 -5.94
C HIS A 161 -7.75 2.86 -4.41
N ASN A 162 -8.46 3.83 -3.82
CA ASN A 162 -8.56 4.03 -2.36
C ASN A 162 -9.23 2.86 -1.59
N GLY A 163 -9.85 1.92 -2.30
CA GLY A 163 -10.36 0.67 -1.73
C GLY A 163 -9.27 -0.39 -1.49
N ASN A 164 -8.23 -0.38 -2.32
CA ASN A 164 -7.11 -1.34 -2.29
C ASN A 164 -5.88 -0.82 -1.54
N ILE A 165 -6.00 0.36 -0.92
CA ILE A 165 -4.94 0.98 -0.12
C ILE A 165 -5.53 1.17 1.28
N LEU A 166 -4.95 0.47 2.24
CA LEU A 166 -5.29 0.58 3.65
C LEU A 166 -4.38 1.59 4.33
N LEU A 167 -4.86 2.21 5.41
CA LEU A 167 -4.09 2.96 6.38
C LEU A 167 -4.23 2.26 7.74
N ASP A 168 -3.11 1.93 8.37
CA ASP A 168 -3.08 1.29 9.69
C ASP A 168 -3.10 2.31 10.84
N ASP A 169 -3.15 1.81 12.08
CA ASP A 169 -3.22 2.67 13.27
C ASP A 169 -1.91 3.44 13.56
N ALA A 170 -0.79 3.03 12.95
CA ALA A 170 0.52 3.68 13.08
C ALA A 170 0.79 4.70 11.96
N GLY A 171 -0.02 4.72 10.90
CA GLY A 171 0.11 5.63 9.77
C GLY A 171 0.74 5.02 8.53
N HIS A 172 0.99 3.70 8.48
CA HIS A 172 1.49 3.04 7.28
C HIS A 172 0.39 2.85 6.24
N LEU A 173 0.74 3.04 4.98
CA LEU A 173 -0.03 2.56 3.84
C LEU A 173 0.24 1.07 3.63
N ILE A 174 -0.82 0.29 3.38
CA ILE A 174 -0.73 -1.13 3.09
C ILE A 174 -1.57 -1.42 1.84
N HIS A 175 -0.90 -1.79 0.74
CA HIS A 175 -1.60 -2.19 -0.47
C HIS A 175 -2.11 -3.63 -0.32
N ILE A 176 -3.34 -3.86 -0.77
CA ILE A 176 -3.99 -5.18 -0.80
C ILE A 176 -4.55 -5.48 -2.20
N ASP A 177 -5.03 -6.70 -2.39
CA ASP A 177 -5.66 -7.21 -3.60
C ASP A 177 -4.78 -7.01 -4.84
N PHE A 178 -3.77 -7.87 -5.01
CA PHE A 178 -2.84 -7.83 -6.14
C PHE A 178 -3.35 -8.61 -7.36
N GLY A 179 -4.68 -8.68 -7.54
CA GLY A 179 -5.37 -9.39 -8.62
C GLY A 179 -4.98 -8.97 -10.05
N PHE A 180 -4.30 -7.84 -10.21
CA PHE A 180 -3.72 -7.40 -11.49
C PHE A 180 -2.26 -6.98 -11.33
N MET A 181 -1.35 -7.78 -11.88
CA MET A 181 0.08 -7.49 -11.88
C MET A 181 0.79 -7.99 -13.15
N LEU A 182 2.04 -7.55 -13.35
CA LEU A 182 2.91 -7.88 -14.48
C LEU A 182 2.25 -7.54 -15.83
N SER A 183 1.78 -8.55 -16.57
CA SER A 183 1.17 -8.37 -17.89
C SER A 183 -0.36 -8.32 -17.87
N ASN A 184 -1.00 -8.60 -16.72
CA ASN A 184 -2.46 -8.53 -16.59
C ASN A 184 -2.90 -7.08 -16.36
N SER A 185 -4.10 -6.71 -16.83
CA SER A 185 -4.73 -5.39 -16.61
C SER A 185 -6.21 -5.57 -16.27
N PRO A 186 -6.79 -4.71 -15.42
CA PRO A 186 -8.24 -4.64 -15.24
C PRO A 186 -8.88 -4.07 -16.51
N GLY A 187 -9.66 -4.89 -17.22
CA GLY A 187 -10.24 -4.53 -18.52
C GLY A 187 -9.23 -4.42 -19.66
N SER A 188 -9.72 -4.31 -20.90
CA SER A 188 -8.90 -4.25 -22.13
C SER A 188 -8.21 -2.90 -22.36
N VAL A 189 -8.39 -1.94 -21.46
CA VAL A 189 -7.93 -0.55 -21.62
C VAL A 189 -6.86 -0.24 -20.58
N ASN A 190 -5.67 0.17 -21.03
CA ASN A 190 -4.56 0.56 -20.15
C ASN A 190 -4.78 1.98 -19.61
N PHE A 191 -5.71 2.13 -18.66
CA PHE A 191 -5.95 3.40 -17.97
C PHE A 191 -4.78 3.81 -17.06
N GLU A 192 -4.03 2.85 -16.53
CA GLU A 192 -2.92 3.08 -15.58
C GLU A 192 -1.57 3.13 -16.32
N ALA A 193 -1.19 4.32 -16.77
CA ALA A 193 0.15 4.57 -17.36
C ALA A 193 1.13 5.19 -16.36
N ALA A 194 0.65 5.70 -15.23
CA ALA A 194 1.50 6.24 -14.17
C ALA A 194 2.29 5.11 -13.50
N PRO A 195 3.58 5.31 -13.16
CA PRO A 195 4.40 4.33 -12.46
C PRO A 195 3.78 3.80 -11.15
N PHE A 196 3.15 4.69 -10.39
CA PHE A 196 2.41 4.38 -9.16
C PHE A 196 1.45 5.54 -8.81
N LYS A 197 0.61 5.32 -7.79
CA LYS A 197 -0.37 6.31 -7.32
C LYS A 197 0.30 7.34 -6.40
N LEU A 198 0.35 8.61 -6.82
CA LEU A 198 0.84 9.73 -6.01
C LEU A 198 -0.11 10.93 -6.18
N THR A 199 -1.27 10.87 -5.53
CA THR A 199 -2.30 11.91 -5.60
C THR A 199 -1.99 13.09 -4.68
N ARG A 200 -2.64 14.23 -4.94
CA ARG A 200 -2.54 15.42 -4.09
C ARG A 200 -2.84 15.16 -2.61
N GLU A 201 -3.87 14.37 -2.29
CA GLU A 201 -4.22 14.03 -0.91
C GLU A 201 -3.07 13.30 -0.18
N LEU A 202 -2.30 12.46 -0.88
CA LEU A 202 -1.16 11.74 -0.29
C LEU A 202 0.05 12.68 -0.08
N LEU A 203 0.23 13.66 -0.97
CA LEU A 203 1.25 14.70 -0.82
C LEU A 203 0.98 15.60 0.38
N GLU A 204 -0.30 15.96 0.59
CA GLU A 204 -0.73 16.79 1.72
C GLU A 204 -0.48 16.11 3.08
N VAL A 205 -0.55 14.77 3.17
CA VAL A 205 -0.15 14.03 4.38
C VAL A 205 1.35 14.19 4.66
N MET A 206 2.18 14.26 3.63
CA MET A 206 3.61 14.57 3.75
C MET A 206 3.88 16.09 3.90
N ASP A 207 2.85 16.89 4.16
CA ASP A 207 2.91 18.36 4.27
C ASP A 207 3.51 19.04 3.01
N SER A 208 3.42 18.37 1.86
CA SER A 208 3.88 18.87 0.57
C SER A 208 2.68 19.43 -0.19
N SER A 209 2.77 20.68 -0.66
CA SER A 209 1.75 21.21 -1.55
C SER A 209 1.91 20.60 -2.95
N SER A 210 0.79 20.43 -3.67
CA SER A 210 0.79 20.05 -5.09
C SER A 210 1.45 21.11 -5.99
N GLU A 211 1.73 22.30 -5.43
CA GLU A 211 2.38 23.43 -6.10
C GLU A 211 3.91 23.42 -5.92
N GLY A 212 4.48 22.36 -5.36
CA GLY A 212 5.93 22.15 -5.33
C GLY A 212 6.68 22.88 -4.22
N HIS A 213 6.00 23.22 -3.12
CA HIS A 213 6.73 23.71 -1.94
C HIS A 213 7.55 22.54 -1.34
N PRO A 214 8.86 22.73 -1.10
CA PRO A 214 9.70 21.68 -0.55
C PRO A 214 9.21 21.30 0.85
N SER A 215 8.88 20.01 1.01
CA SER A 215 8.65 19.39 2.31
C SER A 215 9.80 18.42 2.60
N GLU A 216 10.37 18.50 3.81
CA GLU A 216 11.40 17.57 4.26
C GLU A 216 10.92 16.12 4.20
N MET A 217 9.64 15.86 4.46
CA MET A 217 9.06 14.51 4.37
C MET A 217 8.93 14.02 2.93
N PHE A 218 8.64 14.92 1.98
CA PHE A 218 8.61 14.56 0.57
C PHE A 218 10.03 14.34 0.00
N ASP A 219 11.01 15.12 0.45
CA ASP A 219 12.42 14.88 0.14
C ASP A 219 12.89 13.54 0.71
N TYR A 220 12.52 13.22 1.96
CA TYR A 220 12.75 11.92 2.57
C TYR A 220 12.12 10.78 1.74
N TYR A 221 10.85 10.92 1.33
CA TYR A 221 10.19 9.96 0.43
C TYR A 221 10.94 9.75 -0.89
N LYS A 222 11.43 10.82 -1.54
CA LYS A 222 12.21 10.73 -2.79
C LYS A 222 13.51 9.95 -2.56
N VAL A 223 14.24 10.25 -1.47
CA VAL A 223 15.47 9.54 -1.10
C VAL A 223 15.19 8.05 -0.86
N LEU A 224 14.12 7.72 -0.14
CA LEU A 224 13.72 6.34 0.11
C LEU A 224 13.33 5.60 -1.17
N CYS A 225 12.62 6.25 -2.11
CA CYS A 225 12.34 5.66 -3.42
C CYS A 225 13.62 5.31 -4.18
N ILE A 226 14.60 6.22 -4.20
CA ILE A 226 15.89 6.00 -4.86
C ILE A 226 16.63 4.83 -4.21
N GLN A 227 16.76 4.84 -2.89
CA GLN A 227 17.46 3.79 -2.14
C GLN A 227 16.76 2.44 -2.31
N GLY A 228 15.44 2.40 -2.21
CA GLY A 228 14.63 1.19 -2.41
C GLY A 228 14.77 0.63 -3.82
N PHE A 229 14.80 1.49 -4.85
CA PHE A 229 15.02 1.05 -6.22
C PHE A 229 16.42 0.44 -6.40
N LEU A 230 17.47 1.11 -5.92
CA LEU A 230 18.85 0.64 -6.01
C LEU A 230 19.07 -0.68 -5.24
N ALA A 231 18.49 -0.81 -4.04
CA ALA A 231 18.52 -2.05 -3.27
C ALA A 231 17.80 -3.18 -4.03
N SER A 232 16.59 -2.93 -4.54
CA SER A 232 15.85 -3.90 -5.37
C SER A 232 16.67 -4.33 -6.59
N ARG A 233 17.36 -3.39 -7.23
CA ARG A 233 18.22 -3.62 -8.39
C ARG A 233 19.40 -4.52 -8.08
N LYS A 234 20.08 -4.32 -6.94
CA LYS A 234 21.19 -5.18 -6.48
C LYS A 234 20.76 -6.64 -6.27
N HIS A 235 19.50 -6.86 -5.90
CA HIS A 235 18.91 -8.18 -5.65
C HIS A 235 17.92 -8.61 -6.75
N ALA A 236 18.00 -8.03 -7.96
CA ALA A 236 17.01 -8.22 -9.01
C ALA A 236 16.80 -9.69 -9.40
N ASP A 237 17.87 -10.50 -9.42
CA ASP A 237 17.77 -11.91 -9.80
C ASP A 237 16.90 -12.73 -8.83
N ARG A 238 16.84 -12.37 -7.53
CA ARG A 238 15.94 -13.02 -6.55
C ARG A 238 14.47 -12.83 -6.94
N ILE A 239 14.10 -11.61 -7.33
CA ILE A 239 12.73 -11.28 -7.75
C ILE A 239 12.42 -11.87 -9.12
N ILE A 240 13.35 -11.75 -10.08
CA ILE A 240 13.15 -12.25 -11.44
C ILE A 240 13.00 -13.78 -11.43
N LEU A 241 13.81 -14.50 -10.65
CA LEU A 241 13.74 -15.96 -10.56
C LEU A 241 12.39 -16.45 -10.01
N LEU A 242 11.84 -15.80 -8.97
CA LEU A 242 10.52 -16.13 -8.44
C LEU A 242 9.43 -16.00 -9.51
N VAL A 243 9.50 -14.94 -10.32
CA VAL A 243 8.56 -14.71 -11.43
C VAL A 243 8.78 -15.71 -12.57
N GLU A 244 10.03 -16.02 -12.90
CA GLU A 244 10.39 -16.96 -13.96
C GLU A 244 9.94 -18.40 -13.65
N MET A 245 10.11 -18.86 -12.41
CA MET A 245 9.62 -20.17 -11.97
C MET A 245 8.09 -20.33 -12.11
N MET A 246 7.36 -19.22 -12.00
CA MET A 246 5.89 -19.21 -12.11
C MET A 246 5.38 -18.93 -13.52
N ALA A 247 6.24 -18.68 -14.50
CA ALA A 247 5.84 -18.27 -15.85
C ALA A 247 4.99 -19.33 -16.58
N ALA A 248 5.20 -20.62 -16.26
CA ALA A 248 4.44 -21.74 -16.84
C ALA A 248 3.18 -22.13 -16.04
N SER A 249 2.82 -21.38 -14.99
CA SER A 249 1.71 -21.72 -14.09
C SER A 249 0.30 -21.57 -14.69
N GLY A 250 0.20 -20.92 -15.86
CA GLY A 250 -1.07 -20.55 -16.48
C GLY A 250 -1.80 -19.40 -15.77
N CYS A 251 -1.16 -18.69 -14.84
CA CYS A 251 -1.77 -17.53 -14.17
C CYS A 251 -1.97 -16.35 -15.14
N PRO A 252 -3.04 -15.54 -14.97
CA PRO A 252 -3.34 -14.41 -15.86
C PRO A 252 -2.22 -13.37 -16.00
N CYS A 253 -1.41 -13.17 -14.95
CA CYS A 253 -0.24 -12.28 -14.96
C CYS A 253 0.86 -12.67 -15.97
N PHE A 254 0.82 -13.91 -16.49
CA PHE A 254 1.75 -14.43 -17.50
C PHE A 254 1.14 -14.60 -18.90
N LYS A 255 0.02 -13.93 -19.22
CA LYS A 255 -0.56 -13.93 -20.58
C LYS A 255 0.45 -13.53 -21.66
N ALA A 256 1.43 -12.68 -21.34
CA ALA A 256 2.49 -12.30 -22.28
C ALA A 256 3.65 -13.32 -22.40
N GLY A 257 3.62 -14.42 -21.64
CA GLY A 257 4.65 -15.47 -21.62
C GLY A 257 6.02 -14.94 -21.20
N ALA A 258 7.07 -15.36 -21.92
CA ALA A 258 8.45 -14.92 -21.70
C ALA A 258 8.62 -13.38 -21.72
N ARG A 259 7.74 -12.65 -22.42
CA ARG A 259 7.76 -11.17 -22.43
C ARG A 259 7.46 -10.57 -21.06
N ALA A 260 6.67 -11.25 -20.20
CA ALA A 260 6.40 -10.76 -18.85
C ALA A 260 7.68 -10.70 -18.01
N VAL A 261 8.49 -11.77 -18.06
CA VAL A 261 9.80 -11.86 -17.38
C VAL A 261 10.80 -10.87 -17.99
N HIS A 262 10.86 -10.78 -19.33
CA HIS A 262 11.72 -9.82 -20.01
C HIS A 262 11.40 -8.37 -19.64
N ASN A 263 10.11 -8.00 -19.63
CA ASN A 263 9.66 -6.67 -19.25
C ASN A 263 9.95 -6.37 -17.78
N LEU A 264 9.82 -7.36 -16.89
CA LEU A 264 10.24 -7.23 -15.49
C LEU A 264 11.74 -6.93 -15.39
N ARG A 265 12.59 -7.72 -16.07
CA ARG A 265 14.05 -7.50 -16.08
C ARG A 265 14.40 -6.10 -16.61
N LYS A 266 13.70 -5.63 -17.65
CA LYS A 266 13.89 -4.28 -18.20
C LYS A 266 13.61 -3.18 -17.18
N ARG A 267 12.59 -3.33 -16.32
CA ARG A 267 12.24 -2.34 -15.28
C ARG A 267 13.28 -2.19 -14.17
N PHE A 268 14.18 -3.16 -14.01
CA PHE A 268 15.31 -3.02 -13.10
C PHE A 268 16.45 -2.16 -13.65
N HIS A 269 16.42 -1.80 -14.94
CA HIS A 269 17.43 -0.94 -15.57
C HIS A 269 18.88 -1.39 -15.30
N LEU A 270 19.12 -2.71 -15.39
CA LEU A 270 20.40 -3.33 -15.01
C LEU A 270 21.60 -2.82 -15.82
N ASN A 271 21.35 -2.26 -17.01
CA ASN A 271 22.34 -1.69 -17.91
C ASN A 271 22.70 -0.22 -17.63
N LEU A 272 22.01 0.46 -16.71
CA LEU A 272 22.26 1.88 -16.39
C LEU A 272 23.26 2.02 -15.23
N THR A 273 23.91 3.18 -15.08
CA THR A 273 24.68 3.47 -13.86
C THR A 273 23.76 3.81 -12.69
N GLU A 274 24.27 3.83 -11.46
CA GLU A 274 23.47 4.25 -10.30
C GLU A 274 22.94 5.68 -10.47
N THR A 275 23.79 6.61 -10.94
CA THR A 275 23.40 8.01 -11.22
C THR A 275 22.25 8.09 -12.23
N GLN A 276 22.31 7.32 -13.31
CA GLN A 276 21.21 7.25 -14.29
C GLN A 276 19.94 6.66 -13.69
N CYS A 277 20.06 5.68 -12.78
CA CYS A 277 18.89 5.15 -12.06
C CYS A 277 18.25 6.19 -11.12
N VAL A 278 19.04 7.09 -10.52
CA VAL A 278 18.49 8.21 -9.73
C VAL A 278 17.58 9.07 -10.61
N GLU A 279 18.04 9.43 -11.81
CA GLU A 279 17.25 10.22 -12.77
C GLU A 279 15.96 9.51 -13.17
N VAL A 280 16.03 8.18 -13.41
CA VAL A 280 14.84 7.37 -13.71
C VAL A 280 13.82 7.41 -12.56
N VAL A 281 14.25 7.25 -11.31
CA VAL A 281 13.34 7.26 -10.16
C VAL A 281 12.72 8.64 -9.95
N LEU A 282 13.51 9.71 -10.10
CA LEU A 282 13.00 11.08 -10.01
C LEU A 282 11.98 11.39 -11.12
N ALA A 283 12.24 10.93 -12.35
CA ALA A 283 11.28 11.03 -13.45
C ALA A 283 10.00 10.24 -13.16
N MET A 284 10.11 9.02 -12.62
CA MET A 284 8.94 8.23 -12.22
C MET A 284 8.07 8.94 -11.18
N ILE A 285 8.69 9.61 -10.20
CA ILE A 285 7.98 10.41 -9.20
C ILE A 285 7.28 11.59 -9.89
N ALA A 286 7.99 12.33 -10.75
CA ALA A 286 7.42 13.45 -11.50
C ALA A 286 6.22 13.04 -12.36
N ASP A 287 6.33 11.92 -13.09
CA ASP A 287 5.25 11.38 -13.93
C ASP A 287 4.04 10.89 -13.11
N SER A 288 4.25 10.54 -11.84
CA SER A 288 3.20 10.07 -10.93
C SER A 288 2.50 11.22 -10.19
N LEU A 289 3.15 12.38 -10.04
CA LEU A 289 2.63 13.54 -9.29
C LEU A 289 1.32 14.06 -9.90
N ASP A 290 0.23 13.89 -9.15
CA ASP A 290 -1.13 14.30 -9.54
C ASP A 290 -1.52 13.92 -10.99
N ALA A 291 -1.02 12.77 -11.44
CA ALA A 291 -1.17 12.32 -12.81
C ALA A 291 -2.66 12.29 -13.20
N TRP A 292 -3.00 12.99 -14.28
CA TRP A 292 -4.40 13.12 -14.74
C TRP A 292 -5.08 11.76 -14.93
N ARG A 293 -4.35 10.75 -15.40
CA ARG A 293 -4.90 9.39 -15.59
C ARG A 293 -5.25 8.71 -14.28
N THR A 294 -4.47 8.92 -13.22
CA THR A 294 -4.77 8.41 -11.87
C THR A 294 -6.05 9.03 -11.34
N ARG A 295 -6.23 10.35 -11.50
CA ARG A 295 -7.47 11.06 -11.14
C ARG A 295 -8.67 10.56 -11.94
N GLN A 296 -8.49 10.34 -13.24
CA GLN A 296 -9.54 9.81 -14.11
C GLN A 296 -9.95 8.38 -13.70
N TYR A 297 -8.99 7.56 -13.28
CA TYR A 297 -9.27 6.22 -12.79
C TYR A 297 -10.00 6.22 -11.44
N ASP A 298 -9.60 7.08 -10.51
CA ASP A 298 -10.35 7.28 -9.26
C ASP A 298 -11.77 7.79 -9.53
N TYR A 299 -11.95 8.70 -10.49
CA TYR A 299 -13.28 9.14 -10.92
C TYR A 299 -14.11 7.99 -11.50
N TYR A 300 -13.51 7.15 -12.35
CA TYR A 300 -14.17 5.95 -12.89
C TYR A 300 -14.61 5.00 -11.78
N GLN A 301 -13.73 4.72 -10.81
CA GLN A 301 -14.03 3.89 -9.64
C GLN A 301 -15.11 4.51 -8.75
N ARG A 302 -15.12 5.84 -8.61
CA ARG A 302 -16.16 6.58 -7.88
C ARG A 302 -17.53 6.45 -8.54
N VAL A 303 -17.59 6.62 -9.86
CA VAL A 303 -18.85 6.59 -10.63
C VAL A 303 -19.44 5.18 -10.68
N LEU A 304 -18.61 4.15 -10.89
CA LEU A 304 -19.10 2.79 -11.07
C LEU A 304 -19.22 1.99 -9.77
N ASN A 305 -18.25 2.15 -8.86
CA ASN A 305 -18.13 1.32 -7.67
C ASN A 305 -18.32 2.11 -6.37
N GLY A 306 -18.57 3.43 -6.44
CA GLY A 306 -18.79 4.27 -5.25
C GLY A 306 -17.52 4.53 -4.42
N ILE A 307 -16.33 4.23 -4.97
CA ILE A 307 -15.06 4.35 -4.24
C ILE A 307 -14.59 5.82 -4.21
N LEU A 308 -14.44 6.35 -2.99
CA LEU A 308 -14.07 7.74 -2.66
C LEU A 308 -12.57 7.98 -2.54
#